data_AF-A0A395D133-F1
#
_entry.id   AF-A0A395D133-F1
#
_cell.length_a   1.000
_cell.length_b   1.000
_cell.length_c   1.000
_cell.angle_alpha   90.00
_cell.angle_beta   90.00
_cell.angle_gamma   90.00
#
_symmetry.space_group_name_H-M   'P 1'
#
loop_
_entity.id
_entity.type
_entity.pdbx_description
1 polymer ?
#
loop_
_entity_poly.entity_id
_entity_poly.type
_entity_poly.pdbx_seq_one_letter_code
_entity_poly.pdbx_strand_id
1 'polypeptide(L)'
;MKRTALALVLCLCAGAGAAEEKQPEQAAAAPSGLSQSKFLGLLYSEIAKRTPAKNEFGPGSATASFHVDASGRIDKVTIDPSSSPKHAEIVRDILTGLQGPPPPGGSFDGSQKFNFH
;
A
#
# COMPACT_ATOMS: atom_id res chain seq x y z
N MET A 1 10.54 -2.90 58.82
CA MET A 1 9.08 -2.62 58.73
C MET A 1 8.89 -1.32 57.97
N LYS A 2 8.06 -1.32 56.89
CA LYS A 2 7.28 -0.15 56.37
C LYS A 2 8.13 1.03 55.81
N ARG A 3 7.88 1.67 54.68
CA ARG A 3 6.81 1.73 53.68
C ARG A 3 7.34 2.48 52.45
N THR A 4 6.78 2.11 51.31
CA THR A 4 6.78 2.71 49.97
C THR A 4 6.36 4.18 49.92
N ALA A 5 6.93 4.95 48.97
CA ALA A 5 6.31 6.03 48.16
C ALA A 5 7.43 6.64 47.28
N LEU A 6 7.48 6.43 45.95
CA LEU A 6 6.63 6.90 44.85
C LEU A 6 6.82 8.39 44.49
N ALA A 7 7.38 8.57 43.27
CA ALA A 7 7.24 9.65 42.30
C ALA A 7 7.80 11.05 42.60
N LEU A 8 8.65 11.55 41.69
CA LEU A 8 8.28 12.70 40.86
C LEU A 8 9.19 12.82 39.62
N VAL A 9 8.53 13.01 38.48
CA VAL A 9 9.05 13.31 37.15
C VAL A 9 9.74 14.67 37.13
N LEU A 10 10.87 14.80 36.42
CA LEU A 10 11.22 16.04 35.73
C LEU A 10 11.97 15.71 34.44
N CYS A 11 11.25 15.80 33.32
CA CYS A 11 11.77 15.70 31.97
C CYS A 11 12.21 17.11 31.52
N LEU A 12 13.50 17.30 31.27
CA LEU A 12 14.04 18.49 30.61
C LEU A 12 15.27 18.09 29.77
N CYS A 13 15.06 17.92 28.46
CA CYS A 13 16.11 18.08 27.45
C CYS A 13 15.49 18.75 26.23
N ALA A 14 15.83 20.02 26.01
CA ALA A 14 15.60 20.75 24.78
C ALA A 14 16.95 20.90 24.04
N GLY A 15 16.91 20.74 22.70
CA GLY A 15 18.04 21.00 21.79
C GLY A 15 18.25 19.83 20.81
N ALA A 16 17.56 19.78 19.66
CA ALA A 16 17.84 20.48 18.40
C ALA A 16 18.72 19.68 17.43
N GLY A 17 18.06 19.07 16.43
CA GLY A 17 18.53 19.05 15.03
C GLY A 17 19.66 18.10 14.64
N ALA A 18 19.30 16.86 14.29
CA ALA A 18 19.78 16.20 13.08
C ALA A 18 18.69 15.20 12.65
N ALA A 19 18.20 15.34 11.43
CA ALA A 19 17.13 14.54 10.87
C ALA A 19 17.62 13.09 10.70
N GLU A 20 17.36 12.27 11.71
CA GLU A 20 17.23 10.83 11.56
C GLU A 20 15.77 10.58 11.20
N GLU A 21 15.50 10.40 9.91
CA GLU A 21 14.20 10.01 9.40
C GLU A 21 13.96 8.56 9.87
N LYS A 22 13.47 8.45 11.11
CA LYS A 22 12.96 7.22 11.71
C LYS A 22 11.84 6.71 10.81
N GLN A 23 12.21 5.76 9.96
CA GLN A 23 11.31 4.79 9.37
C GLN A 23 10.35 4.31 10.48
N PRO A 24 9.02 4.53 10.35
CA PRO A 24 8.09 4.07 11.36
C PRO A 24 8.21 2.56 11.49
N GLU A 25 8.52 2.16 12.72
CA GLU A 25 8.32 0.84 13.33
C GLU A 25 7.36 -0.02 12.49
N GLN A 26 7.93 -0.98 11.78
CA GLN A 26 7.23 -2.02 11.07
C GLN A 26 6.48 -2.85 12.11
N ALA A 27 5.25 -2.42 12.43
CA ALA A 27 4.34 -3.17 13.27
C ALA A 27 4.32 -4.60 12.71
N ALA A 28 4.75 -5.56 13.54
CA ALA A 28 4.97 -6.95 13.14
C ALA A 28 3.75 -7.48 12.40
N ALA A 29 3.82 -7.44 11.06
CA ALA A 29 2.77 -7.89 10.21
C ALA A 29 2.64 -9.40 10.42
N ALA A 30 1.42 -9.88 10.64
CA ALA A 30 1.18 -11.30 10.71
C ALA A 30 1.80 -11.95 9.46
N PRO A 31 2.67 -12.95 9.59
CA PRO A 31 3.31 -13.56 8.44
C PRO A 31 2.20 -14.14 7.59
N SER A 32 1.97 -13.56 6.41
CA SER A 32 1.15 -14.22 5.43
C SER A 32 1.82 -15.56 5.17
N GLY A 33 1.17 -16.68 5.47
CA GLY A 33 1.71 -18.02 5.19
C GLY A 33 1.88 -18.31 3.68
N LEU A 34 1.85 -17.27 2.83
CA LEU A 34 1.99 -17.29 1.39
C LEU A 34 3.44 -17.00 1.00
N SER A 35 3.91 -17.68 -0.05
CA SER A 35 5.11 -17.26 -0.75
C SER A 35 4.84 -16.01 -1.59
N GLN A 36 5.91 -15.26 -1.92
CA GLN A 36 5.84 -14.08 -2.80
C GLN A 36 5.13 -14.39 -4.12
N SER A 37 5.50 -15.48 -4.78
CA SER A 37 4.91 -15.87 -6.08
C SER A 37 3.42 -16.16 -5.97
N LYS A 38 2.98 -16.78 -4.88
CA LYS A 38 1.55 -17.07 -4.65
C LYS A 38 0.76 -15.81 -4.36
N PHE A 39 1.32 -14.90 -3.55
CA PHE A 39 0.74 -13.58 -3.32
C PHE A 39 0.56 -12.80 -4.63
N LEU A 40 1.61 -12.70 -5.46
CA LEU A 40 1.56 -11.99 -6.74
C LEU A 40 0.51 -12.60 -7.68
N GLY A 41 0.43 -13.92 -7.77
CA GLY A 41 -0.59 -14.60 -8.59
C GLY A 41 -2.01 -14.24 -8.16
N LEU A 42 -2.27 -14.18 -6.85
CA LEU A 42 -3.58 -13.79 -6.32
C LEU A 42 -3.86 -12.29 -6.55
N LEU A 43 -2.89 -11.43 -6.25
CA LEU A 43 -3.02 -9.98 -6.45
C LEU A 43 -3.36 -9.63 -7.91
N TYR A 44 -2.58 -10.14 -8.87
CA TYR A 44 -2.84 -9.87 -10.28
C TYR A 44 -4.12 -10.52 -10.80
N SER A 45 -4.56 -11.63 -10.21
CA SER A 45 -5.87 -12.21 -10.52
C SER A 45 -7.01 -11.30 -10.05
N GLU A 46 -6.91 -10.70 -8.86
CA GLU A 46 -7.91 -9.74 -8.38
C GLU A 46 -7.91 -8.45 -9.20
N ILE A 47 -6.74 -7.95 -9.61
CA ILE A 47 -6.64 -6.83 -10.55
C ILE A 47 -7.33 -7.17 -11.87
N ALA A 48 -7.01 -8.32 -12.47
CA ALA A 48 -7.59 -8.75 -13.74
C ALA A 48 -9.12 -8.91 -13.69
N LYS A 49 -9.67 -9.40 -12.58
CA LYS A 49 -11.13 -9.51 -12.38
C LYS A 49 -11.84 -8.16 -12.39
N ARG A 50 -11.16 -7.11 -11.94
CA ARG A 50 -11.71 -5.74 -11.86
C ARG A 50 -11.41 -4.90 -13.09
N THR A 51 -10.36 -5.24 -13.84
CA THR A 51 -10.04 -4.54 -15.09
C THR A 51 -11.11 -4.85 -16.14
N PRO A 52 -11.82 -3.82 -16.65
CA PRO A 52 -12.85 -4.03 -17.64
C PRO A 52 -12.22 -4.46 -18.98
N ALA A 53 -12.81 -5.48 -19.62
CA ALA A 53 -12.32 -5.97 -20.91
C ALA A 53 -12.53 -4.96 -22.06
N LYS A 54 -13.47 -4.04 -21.90
CA LYS A 54 -13.76 -2.92 -22.82
C LYS A 54 -14.02 -1.67 -22.00
N ASN A 55 -13.60 -0.53 -22.53
CA ASN A 55 -13.83 0.76 -21.90
C ASN A 55 -14.56 1.72 -22.84
N GLU A 56 -15.32 2.64 -22.28
CA GLU A 56 -16.16 3.58 -23.05
C GLU A 56 -15.36 4.76 -23.63
N PHE A 57 -14.11 4.94 -23.17
CA PHE A 57 -13.27 6.09 -23.47
C PHE A 57 -12.28 5.83 -24.63
N GLY A 58 -12.43 4.69 -25.32
CA GLY A 58 -11.57 4.28 -26.43
C GLY A 58 -10.19 3.80 -25.99
N PRO A 59 -9.30 3.53 -26.95
CA PRO A 59 -7.99 2.95 -26.64
C PRO A 59 -7.11 3.93 -25.85
N GLY A 60 -6.29 3.40 -24.95
CA GLY A 60 -5.41 4.20 -24.12
C GLY A 60 -4.61 3.39 -23.13
N SER A 61 -3.90 4.07 -22.24
CA SER A 61 -3.15 3.42 -21.17
C SER A 61 -3.03 4.30 -19.94
N ALA A 62 -2.75 3.68 -18.79
CA ALA A 62 -2.36 4.37 -17.58
C ALA A 62 -1.38 3.50 -16.80
N THR A 63 -0.30 4.10 -16.31
CA THR A 63 0.63 3.43 -15.40
C THR A 63 0.30 3.80 -13.98
N ALA A 64 0.20 2.81 -13.09
CA ALA A 64 -0.05 3.04 -11.68
C ALA A 64 1.00 2.34 -10.82
N SER A 65 1.43 3.07 -9.80
CA SER A 65 2.27 2.57 -8.71
C SER A 65 1.42 2.56 -7.44
N PHE A 66 1.44 1.48 -6.68
CA PHE A 66 0.56 1.29 -5.54
C PHE A 66 1.24 0.55 -4.39
N HIS A 67 0.81 0.85 -3.16
CA HIS A 67 1.22 0.15 -1.95
C HIS A 67 0.07 -0.73 -1.46
N VAL A 68 0.40 -1.94 -1.03
CA VAL A 68 -0.48 -2.90 -0.39
C VAL A 68 -0.08 -3.00 1.07
N ASP A 69 -1.02 -2.71 1.96
CA ASP A 69 -0.81 -2.77 3.41
C ASP A 69 -0.80 -4.22 3.94
N ALA A 70 -0.55 -4.35 5.25
CA ALA A 70 -0.52 -5.65 5.94
C ALA A 70 -1.87 -6.39 5.94
N SER A 71 -2.97 -5.72 5.62
CA SER A 71 -4.29 -6.33 5.49
C SER A 71 -4.58 -6.83 4.07
N GLY A 72 -3.69 -6.55 3.10
CA GLY A 72 -3.89 -6.86 1.69
C GLY A 72 -4.75 -5.82 0.96
N ARG A 73 -4.93 -4.63 1.53
CA ARG A 73 -5.65 -3.51 0.90
C ARG A 73 -4.67 -2.55 0.25
N ILE A 74 -5.14 -1.88 -0.80
CA ILE A 74 -4.40 -0.76 -1.38
C ILE A 74 -4.75 0.52 -0.62
N ASP A 75 -3.76 1.09 0.07
CA ASP A 75 -3.87 2.31 0.86
C ASP A 75 -3.23 3.53 0.16
N LYS A 76 -2.36 3.30 -0.83
CA LYS A 76 -1.74 4.36 -1.64
C LYS A 76 -1.75 4.01 -3.12
N VAL A 77 -2.18 4.96 -3.95
CA VAL A 77 -2.16 4.87 -5.42
C VAL A 77 -1.59 6.15 -6.00
N THR A 78 -0.55 6.01 -6.81
CA THR A 78 -0.02 7.06 -7.67
C THR A 78 -0.28 6.66 -9.11
N ILE A 79 -0.90 7.55 -9.88
CA ILE A 79 -1.06 7.37 -11.32
C ILE A 79 -0.02 8.25 -12.02
N ASP A 80 0.86 7.60 -12.78
CA ASP A 80 1.91 8.20 -13.61
C ASP A 80 1.31 8.52 -15.01
N PRO A 81 2.08 8.68 -16.12
CA PRO A 81 1.50 9.07 -17.40
C PRO A 81 0.31 8.20 -17.81
N SER A 82 -0.83 8.87 -18.01
CA SER A 82 -2.05 8.28 -18.53
C SER A 82 -2.41 8.95 -19.86
N SER A 83 -2.97 8.19 -20.79
CA SER A 83 -3.47 8.71 -22.07
C SER A 83 -4.61 9.72 -21.88
N SER A 84 -5.40 9.59 -20.81
CA SER A 84 -6.43 10.56 -20.43
C SER A 84 -6.74 10.52 -18.92
N PRO A 85 -7.33 11.58 -18.35
CA PRO A 85 -7.82 11.55 -16.96
C PRO A 85 -8.84 10.44 -16.71
N LYS A 86 -9.64 10.06 -17.72
CA LYS A 86 -10.61 8.97 -17.62
C LYS A 86 -9.96 7.59 -17.47
N HIS A 87 -8.86 7.36 -18.18
CA HIS A 87 -8.07 6.13 -17.97
C HIS A 87 -7.44 6.09 -16.57
N ALA A 88 -6.99 7.23 -16.05
CA ALA A 88 -6.50 7.32 -14.67
C ALA A 88 -7.60 7.05 -13.62
N GLU A 89 -8.81 7.58 -13.83
CA GLU A 89 -9.98 7.31 -12.97
C GLU A 89 -10.31 5.81 -12.92
N ILE A 90 -10.40 5.14 -14.07
CA ILE A 90 -10.64 3.69 -14.13
C ILE A 90 -9.59 2.92 -13.32
N VAL A 91 -8.30 3.24 -13.50
CA VAL A 91 -7.23 2.53 -12.77
C VAL A 91 -7.30 2.78 -11.27
N ARG A 92 -7.61 4.01 -10.83
CA ARG A 92 -7.82 4.28 -9.40
C ARG A 92 -8.97 3.44 -8.86
N ASP A 93 -10.11 3.39 -9.54
CA ASP A 93 -11.28 2.64 -9.10
C ASP A 93 -11.01 1.13 -9.00
N ILE A 94 -10.28 0.56 -9.97
CA ILE A 94 -9.82 -0.83 -9.94
C ILE A 94 -8.98 -1.05 -8.67
N LEU A 95 -7.96 -0.21 -8.45
CA LEU A 95 -6.96 -0.41 -7.40
C LEU A 95 -7.54 -0.17 -5.99
N THR A 96 -8.28 0.92 -5.76
CA THR A 96 -8.87 1.22 -4.45
C THR A 96 -9.94 0.22 -4.04
N GLY A 97 -10.54 -0.48 -5.00
CA GLY A 97 -11.49 -1.56 -4.73
C GLY A 97 -10.83 -2.89 -4.34
N LEU A 98 -9.51 -3.04 -4.48
CA LEU A 98 -8.85 -4.32 -4.24
C LEU A 98 -8.80 -4.71 -2.77
N GLN A 99 -9.13 -5.97 -2.54
CA GLN A 99 -8.88 -6.66 -1.28
C GLN A 99 -8.20 -7.98 -1.63
N GLY A 100 -6.88 -7.99 -1.48
CA GLY A 100 -6.06 -9.19 -1.63
C GLY A 100 -5.82 -9.90 -0.30
N PRO A 101 -5.09 -11.03 -0.33
CA PRO A 101 -4.52 -11.59 0.89
C PRO A 101 -3.39 -10.67 1.42
N PRO A 102 -3.06 -10.76 2.71
CA PRO A 102 -1.88 -10.10 3.27
C PRO A 102 -0.61 -10.45 2.48
N PRO A 103 0.26 -9.47 2.17
CA PRO A 103 1.53 -9.70 1.50
C PRO A 103 2.57 -10.35 2.45
N PRO A 104 3.48 -11.19 1.90
CA PRO A 104 4.63 -11.67 2.67
C PRO A 104 5.57 -10.51 2.96
N GLY A 105 6.06 -10.45 4.21
CA GLY A 105 6.85 -9.32 4.69
C GLY A 105 6.01 -8.12 5.18
N GLY A 106 4.68 -8.20 5.10
CA GLY A 106 3.77 -7.26 5.73
C GLY A 106 3.36 -6.05 4.91
N SER A 107 4.03 -5.78 3.80
CA SER A 107 3.57 -4.82 2.80
C SER A 107 4.11 -5.19 1.43
N PHE A 108 3.56 -4.59 0.39
CA PHE A 108 4.06 -4.78 -0.98
C PHE A 108 3.86 -3.52 -1.82
N ASP A 109 4.93 -3.07 -2.48
CA ASP A 109 4.86 -2.02 -3.49
C ASP A 109 4.88 -2.64 -4.89
N GLY A 110 3.94 -2.21 -5.74
CA GLY A 110 3.79 -2.68 -7.11
C GLY A 110 3.68 -1.55 -8.12
N SER A 111 4.01 -1.84 -9.37
CA SER A 111 3.74 -0.95 -10.50
C SER A 111 3.22 -1.76 -11.69
N GLN A 112 2.16 -1.27 -12.33
CA GLN A 112 1.55 -1.92 -13.49
C GLN A 112 1.07 -0.88 -14.51
N LYS A 113 1.30 -1.19 -15.79
CA LYS A 113 0.67 -0.48 -16.91
C LYS A 113 -0.63 -1.19 -17.32
N PHE A 114 -1.71 -0.44 -17.34
CA PHE A 114 -3.01 -0.84 -17.84
C PHE A 114 -3.14 -0.38 -19.29
N ASN A 115 -3.55 -1.29 -20.18
CA ASN A 115 -3.86 -0.96 -21.57
C ASN A 115 -5.36 -1.16 -21.79
N PHE A 116 -5.97 -0.19 -22.44
CA PHE A 116 -7.39 -0.12 -22.71
C PHE A 116 -7.62 -0.20 -24.22
N HIS A 117 -8.66 -0.92 -24.61
CA HIS A 117 -9.08 -1.15 -25.98
C HIS A 117 -10.57 -0.84 -26.14
#